data_AF-A0A5D5ANQ6-F1
#
_entry.id   AF-A0A5D5ANQ6-F1
#
_cell.length_a   1.000
_cell.length_b   1.000
_cell.length_c   1.000
_cell.angle_alpha   90.00
_cell.angle_beta   90.00
_cell.angle_gamma   90.00
#
_symmetry.space_group_name_H-M   'P 1'
#
loop_
_entity.id
_entity.type
_entity.pdbx_description
1 polymer ?
#
loop_
_entity_poly.entity_id
_entity_poly.type
_entity_poly.pdbx_seq_one_letter_code
_entity_poly.pdbx_strand_id
1 'polypeptide(L)'
;MHVSTGRRRLLASCGAGVAFAFAGCIETTIDDSSSEAIGDDAGDGTTAGADGDDPAASSDGGHNPETDTENAQSEDGEDALSVDGAEYESIDGGPPIGELVEWADSYVIDIEMRRASAGDFEGTGRQVVHQGEFHYELSMDDGKLEIYQFDSTEYYVFGGHCREREPTEPDLHVLEPERRPGEVFPETEPIARTTIDGSDVYVYEMPASPENEYWYLSTSTGYPVRFRSQRVTAEFRSWDETESISPPEMECES
;
A
#
# COMPACT_ATOMS: atom_id res chain seq x y z
N MET A 1 37.35 41.84 8.15
CA MET A 1 36.46 41.70 6.97
C MET A 1 35.24 40.93 7.41
N HIS A 2 34.09 41.59 7.45
CA HIS A 2 32.80 41.02 7.84
C HIS A 2 31.92 41.05 6.60
N VAL A 3 31.43 39.89 6.16
CA VAL A 3 30.36 39.80 5.18
C VAL A 3 29.25 38.99 5.84
N SER A 4 28.18 39.68 6.19
CA SER A 4 26.97 39.14 6.81
C SER A 4 26.04 38.63 5.70
N THR A 5 25.63 37.37 5.83
CA THR A 5 24.72 36.64 4.95
C THR A 5 23.29 37.15 5.12
N GLY A 6 22.68 37.66 4.04
CA GLY A 6 21.26 37.96 3.99
C GLY A 6 20.55 37.04 2.99
N ARG A 7 19.74 36.10 3.46
CA ARG A 7 18.72 35.44 2.63
C ARG A 7 17.33 35.82 3.14
N ARG A 8 16.63 36.60 2.32
CA ARG A 8 15.22 36.96 2.50
C ARG A 8 14.37 35.79 2.02
N ARG A 9 13.49 35.29 2.89
CA ARG A 9 12.40 34.39 2.52
C ARG A 9 11.28 35.23 1.89
N LEU A 10 10.87 34.89 0.68
CA LEU A 10 9.64 35.37 0.05
C LEU A 10 8.76 34.14 -0.18
N LEU A 11 7.71 34.01 0.63
CA LEU A 11 6.56 33.17 0.38
C LEU A 11 5.58 34.01 -0.45
N ALA A 12 5.18 33.51 -1.62
CA ALA A 12 4.08 34.07 -2.39
C ALA A 12 3.29 32.93 -3.03
N SER A 13 2.13 32.69 -2.43
CA SER A 13 0.98 31.93 -2.92
C SER A 13 0.55 32.29 -4.36
N CYS A 14 0.01 31.34 -5.11
CA CYS A 14 -1.21 31.46 -5.95
C CYS A 14 -1.40 30.21 -6.84
N GLY A 15 -2.66 29.77 -7.00
CA GLY A 15 -3.07 28.86 -8.08
C GLY A 15 -4.05 27.79 -7.60
N ALA A 16 -5.34 28.07 -7.54
CA ALA A 16 -6.31 27.75 -8.61
C ALA A 16 -6.65 26.25 -8.67
N GLY A 17 -7.63 25.84 -7.85
CA GLY A 17 -8.23 24.52 -7.94
C GLY A 17 -9.00 24.37 -9.25
N VAL A 18 -8.61 23.38 -10.06
CA VAL A 18 -9.37 22.92 -11.22
C VAL A 18 -10.27 21.78 -10.73
N ALA A 19 -11.57 22.05 -10.63
CA ALA A 19 -12.57 21.02 -10.43
C ALA A 19 -12.91 20.39 -11.80
N PHE A 20 -12.50 19.14 -12.02
CA PHE A 20 -13.02 18.34 -13.12
C PHE A 20 -14.38 17.75 -12.70
N ALA A 21 -15.45 18.36 -13.20
CA ALA A 21 -16.80 17.78 -13.14
C ALA A 21 -16.98 16.82 -14.32
N PHE A 22 -17.00 15.53 -14.07
CA PHE A 22 -17.49 14.55 -15.05
C PHE A 22 -19.02 14.67 -15.13
N ALA A 23 -19.49 15.36 -16.17
CA ALA A 23 -20.87 15.34 -16.60
C ALA A 23 -21.17 14.02 -17.32
N GLY A 24 -21.81 13.09 -16.62
CA GLY A 24 -22.40 11.88 -17.18
C GLY A 24 -23.93 11.94 -17.08
N CYS A 25 -24.55 12.74 -17.95
CA CYS A 25 -25.99 12.67 -18.19
C CYS A 25 -26.27 11.51 -19.15
N ILE A 26 -26.96 10.46 -18.69
CA ILE A 26 -27.89 9.73 -19.55
C ILE A 26 -29.29 9.91 -18.96
N GLU A 27 -30.04 10.70 -19.71
CA GLU A 27 -31.45 10.99 -19.64
C GLU A 27 -32.26 9.74 -20.06
N THR A 28 -33.17 9.29 -19.21
CA THR A 28 -34.37 8.56 -19.65
C THR A 28 -35.50 8.90 -18.69
N THR A 29 -36.36 9.79 -19.18
CA THR A 29 -37.68 10.10 -18.68
C THR A 29 -38.65 8.96 -19.04
N ILE A 30 -39.30 8.35 -18.04
CA ILE A 30 -40.69 7.88 -18.17
C ILE A 30 -41.44 8.27 -16.89
N ASP A 31 -42.65 8.72 -17.15
CA ASP A 31 -43.53 9.61 -16.41
C ASP A 31 -44.64 8.84 -15.67
N ASP A 32 -45.25 9.56 -14.73
CA ASP A 32 -46.64 9.44 -14.25
C ASP A 32 -47.05 8.27 -13.32
N SER A 33 -47.34 8.62 -12.05
CA SER A 33 -48.72 8.87 -11.64
C SER A 33 -48.82 9.14 -10.12
N SER A 34 -49.71 10.07 -9.82
CA SER A 34 -49.87 10.80 -8.55
C SER A 34 -50.76 10.09 -7.53
N SER A 35 -50.69 10.59 -6.28
CA SER A 35 -51.82 11.07 -5.44
C SER A 35 -52.04 10.39 -4.07
N GLU A 36 -51.85 11.24 -3.04
CA GLU A 36 -52.71 11.46 -1.86
C GLU A 36 -52.76 10.47 -0.67
N ALA A 37 -52.05 10.87 0.40
CA ALA A 37 -52.55 11.37 1.69
C ALA A 37 -53.46 10.53 2.64
N ILE A 38 -53.12 10.69 3.93
CA ILE A 38 -53.90 10.57 5.18
C ILE A 38 -54.05 9.18 5.81
N GLY A 39 -53.64 9.08 7.08
CA GLY A 39 -54.09 8.02 8.01
C GLY A 39 -53.26 7.92 9.28
N ASP A 40 -53.58 8.75 10.28
CA ASP A 40 -53.20 8.54 11.69
C ASP A 40 -53.72 7.18 12.19
N ASP A 41 -52.96 6.44 13.00
CA ASP A 41 -53.56 5.71 14.13
C ASP A 41 -52.56 5.31 15.22
N ALA A 42 -53.06 5.38 16.45
CA ALA A 42 -52.37 5.20 17.71
C ALA A 42 -52.69 3.83 18.34
N GLY A 43 -51.90 3.43 19.34
CA GLY A 43 -52.17 2.30 20.25
C GLY A 43 -50.89 1.51 20.49
N ASP A 44 -50.18 1.64 21.61
CA ASP A 44 -50.52 1.29 23.00
C ASP A 44 -51.02 -0.16 23.19
N GLY A 45 -50.36 -0.90 24.09
CA GLY A 45 -50.71 -2.28 24.39
C GLY A 45 -49.62 -3.08 25.10
N THR A 46 -49.39 -2.77 26.38
CA THR A 46 -48.63 -3.58 27.33
C THR A 46 -49.24 -4.97 27.55
N THR A 47 -48.46 -6.02 27.83
CA THR A 47 -48.85 -7.02 28.85
C THR A 47 -47.63 -7.57 29.59
N ALA A 48 -47.74 -7.53 30.91
CA ALA A 48 -46.85 -8.12 31.89
C ALA A 48 -47.25 -9.59 32.16
N GLY A 49 -46.29 -10.39 32.60
CA GLY A 49 -46.52 -11.73 33.15
C GLY A 49 -45.29 -12.19 33.93
N ALA A 50 -45.42 -12.17 35.25
CA ALA A 50 -44.38 -12.48 36.23
C ALA A 50 -44.54 -13.90 36.82
N ASP A 51 -43.50 -14.28 37.57
CA ASP A 51 -43.48 -15.20 38.73
C ASP A 51 -43.32 -16.72 38.53
N GLY A 52 -42.39 -17.30 39.30
CA GLY A 52 -42.33 -18.74 39.58
C GLY A 52 -41.00 -19.28 40.13
N ASP A 53 -40.74 -19.07 41.42
CA ASP A 53 -39.59 -19.49 42.25
C ASP A 53 -39.28 -21.00 42.43
N ASP A 54 -37.97 -21.29 42.67
CA ASP A 54 -37.31 -22.19 43.67
C ASP A 54 -37.53 -23.73 43.71
N PRO A 55 -36.73 -24.52 44.49
CA PRO A 55 -35.30 -24.51 44.79
C PRO A 55 -34.62 -25.92 44.80
N ALA A 56 -33.35 -25.93 45.22
CA ALA A 56 -32.33 -26.98 45.32
C ALA A 56 -32.63 -28.33 46.02
N ALA A 57 -31.81 -29.34 45.68
CA ALA A 57 -31.38 -30.43 46.58
C ALA A 57 -29.98 -30.99 46.23
N SER A 58 -29.12 -31.08 47.25
CA SER A 58 -27.74 -31.64 47.26
C SER A 58 -27.67 -33.17 47.24
N SER A 59 -26.49 -33.73 46.87
CA SER A 59 -25.59 -34.50 47.77
C SER A 59 -24.69 -35.54 47.05
N ASP A 60 -23.39 -35.41 47.33
CA ASP A 60 -22.31 -36.41 47.53
C ASP A 60 -21.98 -37.56 46.56
N GLY A 61 -20.74 -37.51 46.04
CA GLY A 61 -19.64 -38.37 46.55
C GLY A 61 -19.33 -39.69 45.84
N GLY A 62 -18.15 -39.79 45.22
CA GLY A 62 -17.56 -41.08 44.80
C GLY A 62 -16.15 -40.96 44.19
N HIS A 63 -15.19 -41.70 44.75
CA HIS A 63 -13.74 -41.66 44.53
C HIS A 63 -13.22 -42.32 43.22
N ASN A 64 -11.98 -41.93 42.89
CA ASN A 64 -11.02 -42.25 41.81
C ASN A 64 -10.67 -43.77 41.62
N PRO A 65 -10.02 -44.24 40.53
CA PRO A 65 -8.57 -44.02 40.32
C PRO A 65 -8.04 -43.94 38.86
N GLU A 66 -6.95 -43.17 38.72
CA GLU A 66 -5.72 -43.38 37.93
C GLU A 66 -5.77 -43.95 36.50
N THR A 67 -5.33 -43.12 35.54
CA THR A 67 -4.42 -43.59 34.48
C THR A 67 -3.43 -42.47 34.12
N ASP A 68 -2.18 -42.72 34.47
CA ASP A 68 -0.99 -42.04 33.96
C ASP A 68 -0.93 -42.18 32.43
N THR A 69 -0.90 -41.06 31.73
CA THR A 69 -0.20 -40.93 30.45
C THR A 69 0.24 -39.47 30.32
N GLU A 70 1.32 -39.15 31.02
CA GLU A 70 2.11 -37.96 30.73
C GLU A 70 2.85 -38.19 29.40
N ASN A 71 2.29 -37.70 28.30
CA ASN A 71 3.08 -37.29 27.14
C ASN A 71 2.32 -36.21 26.37
N ALA A 72 2.09 -35.07 27.03
CA ALA A 72 1.79 -33.82 26.34
C ALA A 72 3.11 -33.11 26.08
N GLN A 73 3.78 -33.52 25.01
CA GLN A 73 4.76 -32.68 24.34
C GLN A 73 3.94 -31.59 23.64
N SER A 74 3.57 -30.56 24.40
CA SER A 74 3.14 -29.29 23.82
C SER A 74 4.40 -28.69 23.21
N GLU A 75 4.61 -28.99 21.94
CA GLU A 75 5.40 -28.13 21.07
C GLU A 75 4.69 -26.77 21.12
N ASP A 76 5.32 -25.80 21.79
CA ASP A 76 5.00 -24.38 21.62
C ASP A 76 5.19 -24.09 20.14
N GLY A 77 4.11 -24.28 19.38
CA GLY A 77 4.01 -23.86 18.00
C GLY A 77 4.07 -22.35 18.01
N GLU A 78 5.29 -21.83 17.86
CA GLU A 78 5.55 -20.50 17.35
C GLU A 78 4.59 -20.25 16.19
N ASP A 79 3.61 -19.37 16.44
CA ASP A 79 2.55 -18.99 15.52
C ASP A 79 3.24 -18.38 14.30
N ALA A 80 3.48 -19.22 13.29
CA ALA A 80 4.08 -18.80 12.04
C ALA A 80 3.12 -17.78 11.40
N LEU A 81 3.56 -16.53 11.30
CA LEU A 81 2.80 -15.51 10.58
C LEU A 81 2.69 -15.94 9.12
N SER A 82 1.49 -16.27 8.65
CA SER A 82 1.28 -16.54 7.23
C SER A 82 0.86 -15.25 6.53
N VAL A 83 1.84 -14.58 5.91
CA VAL A 83 1.57 -13.48 4.99
C VAL A 83 1.64 -14.05 3.56
N ASP A 84 0.52 -14.18 2.85
CA ASP A 84 0.49 -14.73 1.47
C ASP A 84 0.87 -16.20 1.26
N GLY A 85 0.89 -17.03 2.31
CA GLY A 85 1.23 -18.45 2.17
C GLY A 85 2.71 -18.74 1.95
N ALA A 86 3.59 -17.74 2.07
CA ALA A 86 5.01 -17.98 2.34
C ALA A 86 5.20 -18.35 3.82
N GLU A 87 6.25 -19.13 4.10
CA GLU A 87 6.66 -19.43 5.47
C GLU A 87 7.47 -18.26 6.01
N TYR A 88 7.05 -17.74 7.17
CA TYR A 88 7.75 -16.67 7.87
C TYR A 88 8.20 -17.19 9.22
N GLU A 89 9.43 -16.90 9.55
CA GLU A 89 9.96 -17.05 10.90
C GLU A 89 9.68 -15.74 11.64
N SER A 90 8.78 -15.79 12.62
CA SER A 90 8.58 -14.67 13.54
C SER A 90 9.89 -14.46 14.31
N ILE A 91 10.36 -13.21 14.37
CA ILE A 91 11.62 -12.87 15.05
C ILE A 91 11.37 -11.83 16.14
N ASP A 92 12.12 -11.95 17.24
CA ASP A 92 12.19 -10.93 18.28
C ASP A 92 13.51 -10.17 18.11
N GLY A 93 13.47 -9.15 17.25
CA GLY A 93 14.57 -8.23 17.01
C GLY A 93 15.27 -8.34 15.65
N GLY A 94 15.90 -7.24 15.26
CA GLY A 94 16.61 -7.03 14.01
C GLY A 94 16.97 -5.55 13.88
N PRO A 95 17.73 -5.13 12.86
CA PRO A 95 18.04 -3.73 12.68
C PRO A 95 16.74 -2.95 12.33
N PRO A 96 16.52 -1.76 12.92
CA PRO A 96 15.42 -0.91 12.51
C PRO A 96 15.58 -0.50 11.03
N ILE A 97 14.48 -0.29 10.33
CA ILE A 97 14.48 -0.11 8.87
C ILE A 97 15.38 1.05 8.41
N GLY A 98 15.45 2.13 9.19
CA GLY A 98 16.30 3.29 8.89
C GLY A 98 17.80 3.03 9.01
N GLU A 99 18.21 1.99 9.74
CA GLU A 99 19.61 1.56 9.83
C GLU A 99 20.00 0.54 8.76
N LEU A 100 19.01 -0.17 8.20
CA LEU A 100 19.24 -1.23 7.23
C LEU A 100 19.02 -0.79 5.79
N VAL A 101 17.99 0.03 5.52
CA VAL A 101 17.55 0.26 4.15
C VAL A 101 18.60 1.02 3.34
N GLU A 102 19.00 0.42 2.24
CA GLU A 102 19.94 0.99 1.29
C GLU A 102 19.27 1.17 -0.06
N TRP A 103 19.78 2.12 -0.85
CA TRP A 103 19.30 2.36 -2.21
C TRP A 103 20.47 2.58 -3.14
N ALA A 104 20.50 1.84 -4.25
CA ALA A 104 21.39 2.17 -5.35
C ALA A 104 20.86 3.35 -6.16
N ASP A 105 21.74 3.99 -6.92
CA ASP A 105 21.35 5.03 -7.88
C ASP A 105 20.64 4.44 -9.12
N SER A 106 20.68 3.11 -9.28
CA SER A 106 20.21 2.41 -10.48
C SER A 106 19.52 1.11 -10.08
N TYR A 107 18.28 0.89 -10.52
CA TYR A 107 17.52 -0.33 -10.24
C TYR A 107 16.25 -0.43 -11.09
N VAL A 108 15.63 -1.59 -11.10
CA VAL A 108 14.35 -1.86 -11.78
C VAL A 108 13.30 -2.23 -10.74
N ILE A 109 12.09 -1.72 -10.92
CA ILE A 109 10.89 -2.12 -10.18
C ILE A 109 9.90 -2.72 -11.17
N ASP A 110 9.44 -3.94 -10.94
CA ASP A 110 8.25 -4.49 -11.59
C ASP A 110 7.05 -4.32 -10.66
N ILE A 111 5.94 -3.79 -11.17
CA ILE A 111 4.79 -3.34 -10.39
C ILE A 111 3.55 -4.09 -10.86
N GLU A 112 2.83 -4.70 -9.93
CA GLU A 112 1.49 -5.24 -10.12
C GLU A 112 0.50 -4.43 -9.29
N MET A 113 -0.54 -3.91 -9.94
CA MET A 113 -1.61 -3.15 -9.31
C MET A 113 -2.91 -3.93 -9.41
N ARG A 114 -3.53 -4.16 -8.25
CA ARG A 114 -4.76 -4.91 -8.09
C ARG A 114 -5.90 -3.95 -7.80
N ARG A 115 -7.05 -4.23 -8.40
CA ARG A 115 -8.29 -3.53 -8.11
C ARG A 115 -8.73 -3.83 -6.67
N ALA A 116 -8.76 -2.81 -5.80
CA ALA A 116 -9.28 -2.94 -4.44
C ALA A 116 -10.78 -2.63 -4.31
N SER A 117 -11.34 -1.84 -5.24
CA SER A 117 -12.76 -1.46 -5.24
C SER A 117 -13.30 -1.25 -6.65
N ALA A 118 -14.63 -1.22 -6.78
CA ALA A 118 -15.29 -0.93 -8.05
C ALA A 118 -14.97 0.52 -8.48
N GLY A 119 -14.30 0.67 -9.62
CA GLY A 119 -13.79 1.97 -10.11
C GLY A 119 -12.28 2.14 -9.95
N ASP A 120 -11.61 1.28 -9.16
CA ASP A 120 -10.15 1.23 -9.13
C ASP A 120 -9.61 0.58 -10.40
N PHE A 121 -8.41 0.98 -10.79
CA PHE A 121 -7.71 0.44 -11.95
C PHE A 121 -6.91 -0.81 -11.56
N GLU A 122 -6.67 -1.67 -12.54
CA GLU A 122 -5.79 -2.84 -12.46
C GLU A 122 -4.76 -2.69 -13.57
N GLY A 123 -3.54 -3.16 -13.33
CA GLY A 123 -2.49 -3.01 -14.33
C GLY A 123 -1.16 -3.59 -13.90
N THR A 124 -0.24 -3.61 -14.86
CA THR A 124 1.15 -3.99 -14.61
C THR A 124 2.06 -2.90 -15.13
N GLY A 125 3.10 -2.60 -14.39
CA GLY A 125 4.06 -1.59 -14.78
C GLY A 125 5.49 -2.03 -14.53
N ARG A 126 6.41 -1.28 -15.13
CA ARG A 126 7.84 -1.45 -14.92
C ARG A 126 8.50 -0.10 -14.88
N GLN A 127 9.22 0.18 -13.82
CA GLN A 127 10.02 1.39 -13.64
C GLN A 127 11.50 1.02 -13.71
N VAL A 128 12.26 1.73 -14.55
CA VAL A 128 13.71 1.68 -14.60
C VAL A 128 14.23 3.00 -14.07
N VAL A 129 15.09 2.95 -13.05
CA VAL A 129 15.76 4.11 -12.46
C VAL A 129 17.25 4.05 -12.81
N HIS A 130 17.81 5.19 -13.19
CA HIS A 130 19.23 5.34 -13.49
C HIS A 130 19.70 6.74 -13.15
N GLN A 131 20.52 6.88 -12.10
CA GLN A 131 21.19 8.13 -11.71
C GLN A 131 20.24 9.33 -11.55
N GLY A 132 19.07 9.10 -10.94
CA GLY A 132 18.06 10.15 -10.72
C GLY A 132 17.13 10.41 -11.92
N GLU A 133 17.34 9.72 -13.04
CA GLU A 133 16.39 9.64 -14.16
C GLU A 133 15.54 8.38 -14.04
N PHE A 134 14.35 8.39 -14.64
CA PHE A 134 13.54 7.17 -14.71
C PHE A 134 12.69 7.07 -15.97
N HIS A 135 12.36 5.83 -16.33
CA HIS A 135 11.30 5.51 -17.28
C HIS A 135 10.33 4.54 -16.60
N TYR A 136 9.05 4.92 -16.58
CA TYR A 136 7.96 4.09 -16.06
C TYR A 136 6.98 3.76 -17.18
N GLU A 137 6.82 2.48 -17.47
CA GLU A 137 5.81 1.96 -18.38
C GLU A 137 4.68 1.32 -17.56
N LEU A 138 3.43 1.68 -17.84
CA LEU A 138 2.24 1.14 -17.22
C LEU A 138 1.25 0.65 -18.28
N SER A 139 0.95 -0.64 -18.26
CA SER A 139 -0.08 -1.28 -19.07
C SER A 139 -1.40 -1.38 -18.30
N MET A 140 -2.47 -0.87 -18.91
CA MET A 140 -3.85 -0.85 -18.41
C MET A 140 -4.80 -1.40 -19.48
N ASP A 141 -6.05 -1.67 -19.12
CA ASP A 141 -7.07 -2.18 -20.04
C ASP A 141 -7.31 -1.27 -21.26
N ASP A 142 -7.19 0.05 -21.06
CA ASP A 142 -7.49 1.10 -22.02
C ASP A 142 -6.26 1.59 -22.80
N GLY A 143 -5.08 1.09 -22.48
CA GLY A 143 -3.86 1.41 -23.20
C GLY A 143 -2.60 1.33 -22.35
N LYS A 144 -1.57 2.00 -22.85
CA LYS A 144 -0.25 2.05 -22.22
C LYS A 144 0.10 3.50 -21.93
N LEU A 145 0.45 3.78 -20.68
CA LEU A 145 1.01 5.04 -20.23
C LEU A 145 2.53 4.85 -20.08
N GLU A 146 3.31 5.77 -20.63
CA GLU A 146 4.74 5.84 -20.38
C GLU A 146 5.07 7.22 -19.79
N ILE A 147 5.87 7.23 -18.73
CA ILE A 147 6.37 8.44 -18.08
C ILE A 147 7.89 8.40 -18.09
N TYR A 148 8.52 9.48 -18.55
CA TYR A 148 9.97 9.63 -18.57
C TYR A 148 10.36 10.85 -17.76
N GLN A 149 11.37 10.74 -16.92
CA GLN A 149 12.09 11.88 -16.35
C GLN A 149 13.51 11.86 -16.88
N PHE A 150 13.87 12.91 -17.64
CA PHE A 150 15.18 13.05 -18.28
C PHE A 150 15.59 14.53 -18.26
N ASP A 151 16.81 14.84 -17.81
CA ASP A 151 17.36 16.21 -17.71
C ASP A 151 16.36 17.25 -17.14
N SER A 152 15.73 16.92 -15.99
CA SER A 152 14.72 17.79 -15.34
C SER A 152 13.49 18.11 -16.20
N THR A 153 13.19 17.29 -17.20
CA THR A 153 11.96 17.35 -18.01
C THR A 153 11.17 16.07 -17.81
N GLU A 154 9.86 16.19 -17.68
CA GLU A 154 8.95 15.05 -17.56
C GLU A 154 8.14 14.89 -18.86
N TYR A 155 8.14 13.68 -19.42
CA TYR A 155 7.40 13.33 -20.63
C TYR A 155 6.31 12.32 -20.32
N TYR A 156 5.14 12.53 -20.91
CA TYR A 156 3.98 11.64 -20.83
C TYR A 156 3.62 11.16 -22.22
N VAL A 157 3.66 9.85 -22.42
CA VAL A 157 3.20 9.21 -23.66
C VAL A 157 1.97 8.38 -23.38
N PHE A 158 0.87 8.70 -24.05
CA PHE A 158 -0.36 7.92 -23.99
C PHE A 158 -1.13 8.03 -25.31
N GLY A 159 -1.66 6.91 -25.79
CA GLY A 159 -2.48 6.88 -27.01
C GLY A 159 -1.79 7.43 -28.27
N GLY A 160 -0.46 7.34 -28.34
CA GLY A 160 0.33 7.87 -29.47
C GLY A 160 0.56 9.38 -29.45
N HIS A 161 0.20 10.05 -28.35
CA HIS A 161 0.51 11.46 -28.10
C HIS A 161 1.62 11.58 -27.06
N CYS A 162 2.53 12.54 -27.25
CA CYS A 162 3.54 12.89 -26.26
C CYS A 162 3.35 14.33 -25.78
N ARG A 163 3.42 14.51 -24.46
CA ARG A 163 3.46 15.82 -23.83
C ARG A 163 4.70 15.96 -22.95
N GLU A 164 5.39 17.09 -23.05
CA GLU A 164 6.48 17.45 -22.14
C GLU A 164 6.03 18.52 -21.15
N ARG A 165 6.60 18.49 -19.94
CA ARG A 165 6.40 19.54 -18.94
C ARG A 165 7.61 19.66 -18.03
N GLU A 166 7.79 20.82 -17.42
CA GLU A 166 8.64 20.93 -16.23
C GLU A 166 8.04 20.04 -15.12
N PRO A 167 8.88 19.33 -14.34
CA PRO A 167 8.43 18.53 -13.22
C PRO A 167 7.63 19.41 -12.26
N THR A 168 6.33 19.16 -12.17
CA THR A 168 5.50 19.65 -11.05
C THR A 168 5.58 18.64 -9.92
N GLU A 169 5.25 19.05 -8.68
CA GLU A 169 5.19 18.14 -7.54
C GLU A 169 4.44 16.83 -7.89
N PRO A 170 4.86 15.69 -7.31
CA PRO A 170 4.62 14.36 -7.85
C PRO A 170 3.16 13.93 -7.67
N ASP A 171 2.37 14.00 -8.73
CA ASP A 171 0.96 13.55 -8.69
C ASP A 171 0.76 12.12 -9.23
N LEU A 172 1.77 11.50 -9.86
CA LEU A 172 1.60 10.25 -10.61
C LEU A 172 2.75 9.22 -10.52
N HIS A 173 3.63 9.29 -9.51
CA HIS A 173 4.58 8.21 -9.27
C HIS A 173 3.89 7.12 -8.44
N VAL A 174 3.56 5.99 -9.08
CA VAL A 174 2.88 4.83 -8.45
C VAL A 174 3.64 4.29 -7.23
N LEU A 175 4.96 4.45 -7.21
CA LEU A 175 5.78 4.37 -6.02
C LEU A 175 6.69 5.59 -6.03
N GLU A 176 6.40 6.59 -5.20
CA GLU A 176 7.32 7.71 -4.98
C GLU A 176 8.58 7.18 -4.30
N PRO A 177 9.74 7.11 -4.99
CA PRO A 177 11.00 6.74 -4.36
C PRO A 177 11.46 7.77 -3.32
N GLU A 178 10.80 8.93 -3.28
CA GLU A 178 11.07 10.06 -2.41
C GLU A 178 10.48 9.90 -1.00
N ARG A 179 9.62 8.89 -0.76
CA ARG A 179 9.20 8.49 0.59
C ARG A 179 9.76 7.13 0.94
N ARG A 180 11.09 7.08 1.03
CA ARG A 180 11.81 5.87 1.45
C ARG A 180 11.34 5.48 2.85
N PRO A 181 11.02 4.20 3.11
CA PRO A 181 10.45 3.80 4.38
C PRO A 181 11.38 4.12 5.58
N GLY A 182 12.70 4.09 5.36
CA GLY A 182 13.68 4.48 6.38
C GLY A 182 13.71 5.97 6.73
N GLU A 183 13.15 6.84 5.89
CA GLU A 183 13.07 8.28 6.20
C GLU A 183 11.78 8.62 6.95
N VAL A 184 10.69 7.92 6.61
CA VAL A 184 9.35 8.17 7.18
C VAL A 184 9.20 7.46 8.53
N PHE A 185 9.68 6.22 8.63
CA PHE A 185 9.54 5.38 9.82
C PHE A 185 10.88 4.71 10.18
N PRO A 186 11.95 5.48 10.48
CA PRO A 186 13.30 4.95 10.66
C PRO A 186 13.40 3.88 11.76
N GLU A 187 12.61 4.00 12.82
CA GLU A 187 12.67 3.13 14.00
C GLU A 187 11.84 1.85 13.86
N THR A 188 11.18 1.59 12.70
CA THR A 188 10.37 0.39 12.52
C THR A 188 11.24 -0.86 12.57
N GLU A 189 10.95 -1.74 13.52
CA GLU A 189 11.62 -3.03 13.68
C GLU A 189 11.00 -4.10 12.75
N PRO A 190 11.77 -5.11 12.32
CA PRO A 190 11.23 -6.19 11.51
C PRO A 190 10.35 -7.11 12.36
N ILE A 191 9.23 -7.56 11.78
CA ILE A 191 8.27 -8.47 12.43
C ILE A 191 8.56 -9.94 12.11
N ALA A 192 9.29 -10.20 11.03
CA ALA A 192 9.57 -11.55 10.56
C ALA A 192 10.83 -11.62 9.69
N ARG A 193 11.30 -12.85 9.44
CA ARG A 193 12.27 -13.19 8.40
C ARG A 193 11.71 -14.25 7.46
N THR A 194 12.15 -14.21 6.21
CA THR A 194 11.82 -15.23 5.21
C THR A 194 12.90 -15.25 4.13
N THR A 195 12.70 -16.07 3.09
CA THR A 195 13.58 -16.15 1.92
C THR A 195 12.77 -15.86 0.66
N ILE A 196 13.23 -14.91 -0.15
CA ILE A 196 12.64 -14.60 -1.47
C ILE A 196 13.72 -14.80 -2.53
N ASP A 197 13.44 -15.64 -3.53
CA ASP A 197 14.36 -15.98 -4.63
C ASP A 197 15.78 -16.37 -4.15
N GLY A 198 15.85 -17.09 -3.03
CA GLY A 198 17.11 -17.55 -2.43
C GLY A 198 17.86 -16.49 -1.61
N SER A 199 17.31 -15.30 -1.43
CA SER A 199 17.86 -14.23 -0.58
C SER A 199 17.12 -14.16 0.76
N ASP A 200 17.86 -14.17 1.86
CA ASP A 200 17.29 -13.95 3.19
C ASP A 200 16.86 -12.49 3.36
N VAL A 201 15.61 -12.28 3.77
CA VAL A 201 15.01 -10.96 3.91
C VAL A 201 14.41 -10.74 5.31
N TYR A 202 14.49 -9.50 5.78
CA TYR A 202 13.66 -9.00 6.88
C TYR A 202 12.35 -8.48 6.33
N VAL A 203 11.27 -8.67 7.10
CA VAL A 203 9.93 -8.20 6.77
C VAL A 203 9.52 -7.14 7.77
N TYR A 204 9.20 -5.96 7.27
CA TYR A 204 8.78 -4.80 8.07
C TYR A 204 7.33 -4.48 7.75
N GLU A 205 6.52 -4.27 8.78
CA GLU A 205 5.15 -3.76 8.65
C GLU A 205 5.16 -2.26 8.96
N MET A 206 4.66 -1.44 8.04
CA MET A 206 4.71 0.01 8.20
C MET A 206 3.63 0.48 9.19
N PRO A 207 4.01 1.17 10.27
CA PRO A 207 3.04 1.68 11.21
C PRO A 207 2.18 2.76 10.54
N ALA A 208 0.88 2.75 10.84
CA ALA A 208 -0.09 3.73 10.36
C ALA A 208 -0.39 3.74 8.85
N SER A 209 -0.02 2.70 8.09
CA SER A 209 -0.59 2.49 6.75
C SER A 209 -2.01 1.90 6.87
N PRO A 210 -3.04 2.54 6.28
CA PRO A 210 -4.39 1.96 6.24
C PRO A 210 -4.48 0.73 5.32
N GLU A 211 -3.46 0.46 4.51
CA GLU A 211 -3.47 -0.58 3.48
C GLU A 211 -2.62 -1.81 3.82
N ASN A 212 -2.18 -1.95 5.08
CA ASN A 212 -1.25 -2.99 5.53
C ASN A 212 -0.03 -3.08 4.59
N GLU A 213 0.86 -2.11 4.70
CA GLU A 213 2.08 -2.02 3.90
C GLU A 213 3.22 -2.83 4.51
N TYR A 214 3.86 -3.65 3.68
CA TYR A 214 4.99 -4.48 4.03
C TYR A 214 6.18 -4.19 3.13
N TRP A 215 7.34 -4.02 3.75
CA TRP A 215 8.64 -3.91 3.07
C TRP A 215 9.50 -5.12 3.36
N TYR A 216 10.13 -5.65 2.32
CA TYR A 216 11.00 -6.81 2.39
C TYR A 216 12.40 -6.36 2.01
N LEU A 217 13.34 -6.39 2.95
CA LEU A 217 14.70 -5.92 2.74
C LEU A 217 15.70 -7.06 2.84
N SER A 218 16.65 -7.12 1.90
CA SER A 218 17.76 -8.06 1.93
C SER A 218 18.56 -7.90 3.21
N THR A 219 18.76 -9.00 3.95
CA THR A 219 19.56 -9.00 5.18
C THR A 219 21.06 -8.78 4.92
N SER A 220 21.53 -9.03 3.69
CA SER A 220 22.94 -8.91 3.31
C SER A 220 23.31 -7.57 2.70
N THR A 221 22.36 -6.90 2.04
CA THR A 221 22.63 -5.65 1.28
C THR A 221 21.82 -4.46 1.77
N GLY A 222 20.73 -4.66 2.50
CA GLY A 222 19.80 -3.60 2.88
C GLY A 222 18.86 -3.16 1.75
N TYR A 223 19.06 -3.63 0.52
CA TYR A 223 18.22 -3.27 -0.61
C TYR A 223 16.81 -3.85 -0.48
N PRO A 224 15.78 -3.08 -0.87
CA PRO A 224 14.45 -3.63 -1.09
C PRO A 224 14.49 -4.83 -2.03
N VAL A 225 13.70 -5.84 -1.71
CA VAL A 225 13.43 -6.98 -2.59
C VAL A 225 11.98 -6.91 -3.05
N ARG A 226 11.09 -6.54 -2.13
CA ARG A 226 9.67 -6.42 -2.39
C ARG A 226 9.03 -5.34 -1.54
N PHE A 227 8.02 -4.70 -2.09
CA PHE A 227 7.02 -3.92 -1.38
C PHE A 227 5.65 -4.53 -1.65
N ARG A 228 4.77 -4.53 -0.65
CA ARG A 228 3.40 -5.00 -0.79
C ARG A 228 2.45 -4.15 0.02
N SER A 229 1.31 -3.81 -0.57
CA SER A 229 0.11 -3.34 0.12
C SER A 229 -1.10 -4.16 -0.35
N GLN A 230 -2.29 -3.78 0.09
CA GLN A 230 -3.53 -4.34 -0.43
C GLN A 230 -3.72 -4.13 -1.94
N ARG A 231 -3.15 -3.05 -2.51
CA ARG A 231 -3.35 -2.63 -3.91
C ARG A 231 -2.14 -2.88 -4.80
N VAL A 232 -0.94 -2.84 -4.24
CA VAL A 232 0.29 -2.84 -5.04
C VAL A 232 1.19 -3.95 -4.55
N THR A 233 1.76 -4.70 -5.48
CA THR A 233 2.96 -5.50 -5.24
C THR A 233 4.05 -4.98 -6.14
N ALA A 234 5.24 -4.75 -5.59
CA ALA A 234 6.38 -4.29 -6.35
C ALA A 234 7.61 -5.11 -6.02
N GLU A 235 8.27 -5.61 -7.05
CA GLU A 235 9.50 -6.40 -6.96
C GLU A 235 10.68 -5.54 -7.40
N PHE A 236 11.72 -5.47 -6.59
CA PHE A 236 12.91 -4.67 -6.87
C PHE A 236 14.07 -5.58 -7.28
N ARG A 237 14.79 -5.19 -8.33
CA ARG A 237 15.89 -6.00 -8.89
C ARG A 237 16.87 -5.15 -9.69
N SER A 238 17.94 -5.80 -10.18
CA SER A 238 18.95 -5.20 -11.08
C SER A 238 19.62 -3.96 -10.45
N TRP A 239 19.92 -4.04 -9.15
CA TRP A 239 20.61 -3.01 -8.38
C TRP A 239 21.99 -2.72 -8.99
N ASP A 240 22.28 -1.45 -9.30
CA ASP A 240 23.48 -0.97 -10.00
C ASP A 240 23.68 -1.49 -11.44
N GLU A 241 22.65 -2.07 -12.06
CA GLU A 241 22.76 -2.78 -13.35
C GLU A 241 21.82 -2.22 -14.44
N THR A 242 21.35 -0.98 -14.33
CA THR A 242 20.47 -0.37 -15.35
C THR A 242 21.22 0.39 -16.42
N GLU A 243 20.61 0.47 -17.59
CA GLU A 243 21.07 1.32 -18.70
C GLU A 243 20.56 2.76 -18.53
N SER A 244 21.24 3.69 -19.20
CA SER A 244 20.83 5.11 -19.22
C SER A 244 19.42 5.28 -19.79
N ILE A 245 18.66 6.20 -19.21
CA ILE A 245 17.34 6.57 -19.73
C ILE A 245 17.53 7.53 -20.92
N SER A 246 16.60 7.49 -21.86
CA SER A 246 16.52 8.42 -22.98
C SER A 246 15.10 8.98 -23.08
N PRO A 247 14.92 10.19 -23.62
CA PRO A 247 13.58 10.73 -23.86
C PRO A 247 12.82 9.88 -24.87
N PRO A 248 11.48 10.00 -24.94
CA PRO A 248 10.68 9.24 -25.89
C PRO A 248 11.07 9.56 -27.34
N GLU A 249 11.09 8.53 -28.20
CA GLU A 249 11.47 8.65 -29.62
C GLU A 249 10.33 9.21 -30.49
N MET A 250 9.75 10.36 -30.10
CA MET A 250 8.67 11.03 -30.82
C MET A 250 8.65 12.55 -30.54
N GLU A 251 7.90 13.29 -31.35
CA GLU A 251 7.69 14.73 -31.10
C GLU A 251 6.73 14.93 -29.92
N CYS A 252 7.12 15.77 -28.98
CA CYS A 252 6.36 16.09 -27.78
C CYS A 252 5.85 17.53 -27.81
N GLU A 253 4.62 17.72 -27.36
CA GLU A 253 3.97 19.02 -27.25
C GLU A 253 4.17 19.58 -25.83
N SER A 254 4.51 20.86 -25.69
CA SER A 254 4.63 21.54 -24.39
C SER A 254 3.27 22.01 -23.85
#